data_AF-A0AAD9TXQ0-F1
#
_entry.id   AF-A0AAD9TXQ0-F1
#
_cell.length_a   1.000
_cell.length_b   1.000
_cell.length_c   1.000
_cell.angle_alpha   90.00
_cell.angle_beta   90.00
_cell.angle_gamma   90.00
#
_symmetry.space_group_name_H-M   'P 1'
#
loop_
_entity.id
_entity.type
_entity.pdbx_description
1 polymer ?
#
loop_
_entity_poly.entity_id
_entity_poly.type
_entity_poly.pdbx_seq_one_letter_code
_entity_poly.pdbx_strand_id
1 'polypeptide(L)' 'YLQKGPCQPREHECPFKPAGRRFIQSWFDEYKTWLEYNIAKNSAFFLYCYLFKPVNGQQGGGDSFVGKGFSN' A
#
# COMPACT_ATOMS: atom_id res chain seq x y z
N TYR A 1 0.22 -11.76 8.78
CA TYR A 1 -0.57 -10.63 8.27
C TYR A 1 -2.01 -10.69 8.79
N LEU A 2 -2.75 -11.77 8.49
CA LEU A 2 -4.17 -11.94 8.88
C LEU A 2 -4.50 -11.73 10.38
N GLN A 3 -3.59 -12.05 11.31
CA GLN A 3 -3.82 -11.85 12.75
C GLN A 3 -3.46 -10.45 13.28
N LYS A 4 -2.63 -9.68 12.56
CA LYS A 4 -2.12 -8.38 13.04
C LYS A 4 -2.85 -7.16 12.45
N GLY A 5 -3.63 -7.38 11.38
CA GLY A 5 -4.26 -6.29 10.63
C GLY A 5 -3.22 -5.45 9.84
N PRO A 6 -3.68 -4.56 8.94
CA PRO A 6 -2.81 -3.67 8.18
C PRO A 6 -2.23 -2.55 9.06
N CYS A 7 -0.98 -2.15 8.83
CA CYS A 7 -0.40 -0.99 9.50
C CYS A 7 -0.93 0.33 8.90
N GLN A 8 -1.70 1.10 9.69
CA GLN A 8 -2.32 2.35 9.26
C GLN A 8 -1.91 3.53 10.15
N PRO A 9 -0.74 4.13 9.92
CA PRO A 9 -0.26 5.27 10.70
C PRO A 9 -1.09 6.53 10.38
N ARG A 10 -1.99 6.91 11.29
CA ARG A 10 -2.88 8.08 11.13
C ARG A 10 -2.29 9.39 11.66
N GLU A 11 -1.33 9.32 12.56
CA GLU A 11 -0.70 10.51 13.16
C GLU A 11 0.59 10.92 12.44
N HIS A 12 0.99 10.16 11.41
CA HIS A 12 2.18 10.46 10.61
C HIS A 12 1.80 11.10 9.28
N GLU A 13 2.36 12.27 9.02
CA GLU A 13 2.34 12.86 7.69
C GLU A 13 3.17 12.01 6.73
N CYS A 14 2.56 11.58 5.64
CA CYS A 14 3.22 10.80 4.60
C CYS A 14 4.10 11.72 3.74
N PRO A 15 5.42 11.50 3.66
CA PRO A 15 6.33 12.43 2.99
C PRO A 15 6.04 12.53 1.48
N PHE A 16 5.77 13.75 1.02
CA PHE A 16 5.43 14.04 -0.37
C PHE A 16 6.68 14.13 -1.26
N LYS A 17 6.66 13.47 -2.43
CA LYS A 17 7.67 13.68 -3.48
C LYS A 17 7.19 14.70 -4.51
N PRO A 18 7.99 15.73 -4.87
CA PRO A 18 7.59 16.80 -5.79
C PRO A 18 7.12 16.36 -7.18
N ALA A 19 7.62 15.20 -7.65
CA ALA A 19 7.25 14.60 -8.94
C ALA A 19 6.41 13.32 -8.80
N GLY A 20 5.94 13.01 -7.58
CA GLY A 20 5.19 11.81 -7.23
C GLY A 20 3.70 12.07 -7.04
N ARG A 21 2.92 10.99 -6.97
CA ARG A 21 1.50 11.04 -6.59
C ARG A 21 1.43 11.07 -5.07
N ARG A 22 0.64 11.97 -4.50
CA ARG A 22 0.47 12.07 -3.05
C ARG A 22 -0.40 10.91 -2.51
N PHE A 23 0.06 10.25 -1.46
CA PHE A 23 -0.77 9.33 -0.68
C PHE A 23 -1.87 10.09 0.06
N ILE A 24 -3.11 9.61 -0.05
CA ILE A 24 -4.27 10.26 0.57
C ILE A 24 -4.62 9.52 1.84
N GLN A 25 -4.51 10.20 2.98
CA GLN A 25 -4.73 9.57 4.29
C GLN A 25 -6.18 9.12 4.52
N SER A 26 -7.15 9.77 3.88
CA SER A 26 -8.56 9.34 3.92
C SER A 26 -8.79 7.95 3.33
N TRP A 27 -7.85 7.42 2.53
CA TRP A 27 -7.92 6.04 2.07
C TRP A 27 -7.84 5.02 3.20
N PHE A 28 -7.31 5.37 4.39
CA PHE A 28 -7.41 4.49 5.55
C PHE A 28 -8.84 4.29 6.03
N ASP A 29 -9.73 5.26 5.82
CA ASP A 29 -11.15 5.15 6.17
C ASP A 29 -11.94 4.37 5.14
N GLU A 30 -11.59 4.51 3.87
CA GLU A 30 -12.20 3.78 2.76
C GLU A 30 -11.74 2.30 2.73
N TYR A 31 -10.47 2.05 3.04
CA TYR A 31 -9.82 0.73 2.92
C TYR A 31 -9.26 0.22 4.25
N LYS A 32 -10.02 0.34 5.33
CA LYS A 32 -9.64 0.00 6.72
C LYS A 32 -8.92 -1.34 6.90
N THR A 33 -9.38 -2.38 6.23
CA THR A 33 -8.85 -3.75 6.38
C THR A 33 -7.85 -4.15 5.30
N TRP A 34 -7.71 -3.33 4.26
CA TRP A 34 -7.01 -3.70 3.03
C TRP A 34 -5.76 -2.87 2.77
N LEU A 35 -5.73 -1.62 3.23
CA LEU A 35 -4.65 -0.69 2.94
C LEU A 35 -3.66 -0.62 4.10
N GLU A 36 -2.40 -0.83 3.80
CA GLU A 36 -1.27 -0.63 4.69
C GLU A 36 -0.33 0.43 4.13
N TYR A 37 0.29 1.21 5.02
CA TYR A 37 1.32 2.16 4.63
C TYR A 37 2.60 1.92 5.41
N ASN A 38 3.72 1.84 4.69
CA ASN A 38 5.05 1.71 5.26
C ASN A 38 5.77 3.06 5.19
N ILE A 39 5.91 3.72 6.33
CA ILE A 39 6.58 5.02 6.47
C ILE A 39 8.04 4.93 6.02
N ALA A 40 8.77 3.89 6.43
CA ALA A 40 10.19 3.72 6.09
C ALA A 40 10.41 3.57 4.58
N LYS A 41 9.45 2.99 3.86
CA LYS A 41 9.49 2.85 2.40
C LYS A 41 8.79 3.99 1.65
N ASN A 42 8.06 4.87 2.34
CA ASN A 42 7.15 5.86 1.75
C ASN A 42 6.18 5.22 0.73
N SER A 43 5.66 4.02 1.02
CA SER A 43 4.87 3.24 0.07
C SER A 43 3.62 2.64 0.70
N ALA A 44 2.53 2.64 -0.06
CA ALA A 44 1.27 1.98 0.29
C ALA A 44 1.17 0.57 -0.31
N PHE A 45 0.54 -0.35 0.40
CA PHE A 45 0.36 -1.74 0.03
C PHE A 45 -1.10 -2.13 0.19
N PHE A 46 -1.64 -2.92 -0.73
CA PHE A 46 -3.01 -3.42 -0.65
C PHE A 46 -3.01 -4.93 -0.42
N LEU A 47 -3.56 -5.38 0.71
CA LEU A 47 -3.71 -6.80 1.06
C LEU A 47 -4.43 -7.59 -0.05
N TYR A 48 -5.41 -6.96 -0.71
CA TYR A 48 -6.11 -7.54 -1.85
C TYR A 48 -5.12 -7.99 -2.95
N CYS A 49 -4.09 -7.19 -3.24
CA CYS A 49 -3.07 -7.52 -4.24
C CYS A 49 -2.21 -8.72 -3.81
N TYR A 50 -2.01 -8.96 -2.52
CA TYR A 50 -1.31 -10.17 -2.03
C TYR A 50 -2.15 -11.44 -2.25
N LEU A 51 -3.46 -11.36 -2.03
CA LEU A 51 -4.37 -12.51 -2.08
C LEU A 51 -4.75 -12.91 -3.52
N PHE A 52 -4.91 -11.93 -4.41
CA PHE A 52 -5.33 -12.15 -5.79
C PHE A 52 -4.18 -11.99 -6.80
N LYS A 53 -2.94 -12.15 -6.32
CA LYS A 53 -1.76 -12.12 -7.21
C LYS A 53 -1.91 -13.24 -8.25
N PRO A 54 -1.94 -12.93 -9.56
CA PRO A 54 -2.04 -13.97 -10.58
C PRO A 54 -0.82 -14.89 -10.50
N VAL A 55 -1.06 -16.20 -10.44
CA VAL A 55 -0.02 -17.24 -10.35
C VAL A 55 0.96 -17.16 -11.53
N ASN A 56 0.47 -16.65 -12.66
CA ASN A 56 1.26 -16.42 -13.86
C ASN A 56 1.75 -14.98 -13.83
N GLY A 57 3.02 -14.76 -13.45
CA GLY A 57 3.68 -13.45 -13.31
C GLY A 57 3.83 -12.62 -14.59
N GLN A 58 2.93 -12.79 -15.58
CA GLN A 58 2.94 -12.12 -16.88
C GLN A 58 2.08 -10.85 -16.96
N GLN A 59 1.32 -10.50 -15.90
CA GLN A 59 0.70 -9.17 -15.79
C GLN A 59 1.53 -8.32 -14.84
N GLY A 60 2.32 -7.40 -15.41
CA GLY A 60 3.31 -6.56 -14.72
C GLY A 60 2.80 -5.63 -13.59
N GLY A 61 1.55 -5.79 -13.14
CA GLY A 61 0.96 -5.05 -12.03
C GLY A 61 1.06 -5.73 -10.66
N GLY A 62 1.25 -7.06 -10.61
CA GLY A 62 1.18 -7.82 -9.36
C GLY A 62 2.28 -7.48 -8.34
N ASP A 63 3.50 -7.22 -8.80
CA ASP A 63 4.64 -6.94 -7.91
C ASP A 63 4.70 -5.49 -7.40
N SER A 64 4.05 -4.57 -8.12
CA SER A 64 4.07 -3.15 -7.78
C SER A 64 3.34 -2.86 -6.47
N PHE A 65 2.24 -3.55 -6.16
CA PHE A 65 1.43 -3.30 -4.96
C PHE A 65 1.72 -4.25 -3.78
N VAL A 66 2.61 -5.22 -3.99
CA VAL A 66 2.89 -6.32 -3.05
C VAL A 66 4.37 -6.35 -2.66
N GLY A 67 5.29 -6.13 -3.60
CA GLY A 67 6.73 -6.14 -3.34
C GLY A 67 7.28 -4.75 -3.05
N LYS A 68 7.04 -3.80 -3.96
CA LYS A 68 7.54 -2.42 -3.86
C LYS A 68 6.58 -1.46 -3.16
N GLY A 69 5.28 -1.74 -3.28
CA GLY A 69 4.22 -0.85 -2.86
C GLY A 69 4.05 0.33 -3.82
N PHE A 70 2.90 0.98 -3.73
CA PHE A 70 2.64 2.24 -4.42
C PHE A 70 3.42 3.35 -3.74
N SER A 71 4.51 3.79 -4.37
CA SER A 71 5.34 4.87 -3.85
C SER A 71 4.57 6.18 -3.86
N ASN A 72 4.57 6.84 -2.71
CA ASN A 72 4.32 8.28 -2.56
C ASN A 72 5.57 9.06 -3.01
#